data_AF-A0A553JNH9-F1
#
_entry.id   AF-A0A553JNH9-F1
#
_cell.length_a   1.000
_cell.length_b   1.000
_cell.length_c   1.000
_cell.angle_alpha   90.00
_cell.angle_beta   90.00
_cell.angle_gamma   90.00
#
_symmetry.space_group_name_H-M   'P 1'
#
loop_
_entity.id
_entity.type
_entity.pdbx_description
1 polymer ?
#
loop_
_entity_poly.entity_id
_entity_poly.type
_entity_poly.pdbx_seq_one_letter_code
_entity_poly.pdbx_strand_id
1 'polypeptide(L)'
;MHNRTLLLIHLIILNVLLTACSTTTPPTNPTPTEIVFVCEHGNVKSLMAATYFNDLAQARNLSYRAISRGIAPDSDSVPTPIIAKLNTDGFDVSSYSPKKVALTDLSSAAHIILIGTVFPTTTSETHTKSETWTDVPPASVDYSAARDSIKAHIESLIDKLEADKLH
;
A
#
# COMPACT_ATOMS: atom_id res chain seq x y z
N MET A 1 60.89 62.57 5.56
CA MET A 1 61.52 61.24 5.61
C MET A 1 60.59 60.25 4.93
N HIS A 2 61.09 59.63 3.84
CA HIS A 2 60.68 58.39 3.17
C HIS A 2 59.19 58.21 2.78
N ASN A 3 58.77 58.44 1.53
CA ASN A 3 59.09 57.79 0.24
C ASN A 3 58.26 56.49 -0.01
N ARG A 4 57.85 56.34 -1.27
CA ARG A 4 57.57 55.11 -2.07
C ARG A 4 56.10 54.85 -2.44
N THR A 5 55.70 55.05 -3.71
CA THR A 5 55.68 54.04 -4.81
C THR A 5 54.45 53.11 -4.65
N LEU A 6 53.50 52.96 -5.57
CA LEU A 6 53.62 52.32 -6.89
C LEU A 6 52.26 52.40 -7.62
N LEU A 7 52.30 52.78 -8.90
CA LEU A 7 51.33 52.52 -9.98
C LEU A 7 50.86 51.05 -9.97
N LEU A 8 49.60 50.71 -10.31
CA LEU A 8 49.22 49.42 -10.94
C LEU A 8 47.72 49.38 -11.34
N ILE A 9 47.48 49.73 -12.60
CA ILE A 9 46.63 49.08 -13.61
C ILE A 9 45.61 48.05 -13.06
N HIS A 10 44.32 48.42 -13.03
CA HIS A 10 43.24 47.47 -12.76
C HIS A 10 42.90 46.68 -14.04
N LEU A 11 43.26 45.40 -14.04
CA LEU A 11 42.89 44.42 -15.07
C LEU A 11 41.43 44.02 -14.87
N ILE A 12 40.55 44.40 -15.80
CA ILE A 12 39.14 43.98 -15.82
C ILE A 12 39.10 42.51 -16.28
N ILE A 13 38.85 41.59 -15.35
CA ILE A 13 38.61 40.18 -15.65
C ILE A 13 37.10 39.97 -15.78
N LEU A 14 36.64 39.81 -17.02
CA LEU A 14 35.26 39.51 -17.38
C LEU A 14 34.97 38.02 -17.14
N ASN A 15 34.31 37.70 -16.03
CA ASN A 15 33.83 36.34 -15.75
C ASN A 15 32.51 36.09 -16.48
N VAL A 16 32.57 35.34 -17.58
CA VAL A 16 31.39 34.81 -18.27
C VAL A 16 30.87 33.60 -17.46
N LEU A 17 29.80 33.81 -16.69
CA LEU A 17 29.06 32.75 -16.03
C LEU A 17 28.17 32.02 -17.06
N LEU A 18 28.60 30.83 -17.49
CA LEU A 18 27.73 29.89 -18.19
C LEU A 18 26.74 29.30 -17.18
N THR A 19 25.52 29.84 -17.12
CA THR A 19 24.40 29.17 -16.45
C THR A 19 23.92 28.02 -17.33
N ALA A 20 24.32 26.81 -16.99
CA ALA A 20 23.73 25.59 -17.53
C ALA A 20 22.29 25.45 -17.00
N CYS A 21 21.31 25.51 -17.91
CA CYS A 21 19.93 25.20 -17.61
C CYS A 21 19.81 23.68 -17.45
N SER A 22 19.82 23.18 -16.21
CA SER A 22 19.51 21.78 -15.93
C SER A 22 17.99 21.59 -16.04
N THR A 23 17.56 20.89 -17.07
CA THR A 23 16.17 20.41 -17.19
C THR A 23 15.98 19.27 -16.19
N THR A 24 15.42 19.58 -15.01
CA THR A 24 14.96 18.54 -14.07
C THR A 24 13.66 17.94 -14.58
N THR A 25 13.74 16.77 -15.19
CA THR A 25 12.56 15.92 -15.41
C THR A 25 11.98 15.54 -14.04
N PRO A 26 10.69 15.77 -13.76
CA PRO A 26 10.10 15.35 -12.48
C PRO A 26 10.20 13.81 -12.36
N PRO A 27 10.57 13.28 -11.20
CA PRO A 27 10.62 11.83 -11.01
C PRO A 27 9.22 11.24 -11.18
N THR A 28 9.06 10.34 -12.16
CA THR A 28 7.87 9.48 -12.24
C THR A 28 7.92 8.54 -11.04
N ASN A 29 7.12 8.80 -10.02
CA ASN A 29 6.99 7.86 -8.91
C ASN A 29 6.50 6.52 -9.47
N PRO A 30 7.18 5.40 -9.18
CA PRO A 30 6.76 4.10 -9.66
C PRO A 30 5.36 3.78 -9.13
N THR A 31 4.52 3.18 -9.97
CA THR A 31 3.20 2.69 -9.58
C THR A 31 3.36 1.68 -8.43
N PRO A 32 2.62 1.81 -7.32
CA PRO A 32 2.70 0.87 -6.21
C PRO A 32 2.40 -0.57 -6.64
N THR A 33 3.14 -1.53 -6.09
CA THR A 33 2.90 -2.95 -6.28
C THR A 33 1.61 -3.37 -5.58
N GLU A 34 0.70 -4.03 -6.30
CA GLU A 34 -0.64 -4.32 -5.80
C GLU A 34 -0.70 -5.64 -5.01
N ILE A 35 -1.38 -5.59 -3.85
CA ILE A 35 -1.73 -6.74 -3.00
C ILE A 35 -3.26 -6.87 -2.97
N VAL A 36 -3.79 -8.08 -3.10
CA VAL A 36 -5.24 -8.30 -3.15
C VAL A 36 -5.70 -9.13 -1.96
N PHE A 37 -6.50 -8.53 -1.08
CA PHE A 37 -7.18 -9.26 -0.01
C PHE A 37 -8.57 -9.67 -0.47
N VAL A 38 -8.93 -10.92 -0.24
CA VAL A 38 -10.19 -11.52 -0.66
C VAL A 38 -10.86 -12.19 0.54
N CYS A 39 -12.12 -11.88 0.77
CA CYS A 39 -12.99 -12.67 1.65
C CYS A 39 -14.30 -13.00 0.93
N GLU A 40 -15.25 -13.67 1.58
CA GLU A 40 -16.50 -14.06 0.93
C GLU A 40 -17.24 -12.85 0.33
N HIS A 41 -17.60 -11.86 1.16
CA HIS A 41 -18.45 -10.75 0.75
C HIS A 41 -17.69 -9.47 0.38
N GLY A 42 -16.40 -9.37 0.70
CA GLY A 42 -15.57 -8.21 0.36
C GLY A 42 -15.82 -6.93 1.17
N ASN A 43 -16.66 -7.00 2.21
CA ASN A 43 -17.14 -5.84 2.99
C ASN A 43 -16.66 -5.80 4.44
N VAL A 44 -15.98 -6.84 4.93
CA VAL A 44 -15.48 -6.90 6.32
C VAL A 44 -14.02 -7.33 6.36
N LYS A 45 -13.69 -8.63 6.36
CA LYS A 45 -12.32 -9.10 6.64
C LYS A 45 -11.27 -8.61 5.64
N SER A 46 -11.54 -8.71 4.34
CA SER A 46 -10.62 -8.21 3.32
C SER A 46 -10.54 -6.68 3.30
N LEU A 47 -11.63 -5.99 3.64
CA LEU A 47 -11.62 -4.53 3.79
C LEU A 47 -10.74 -4.12 4.96
N MET A 48 -10.95 -4.70 6.15
CA MET A 48 -10.11 -4.47 7.33
C MET A 48 -8.63 -4.74 7.02
N ALA A 49 -8.33 -5.86 6.34
CA ALA A 49 -6.97 -6.20 5.99
C ALA A 49 -6.33 -5.19 5.02
N ALA A 50 -7.02 -4.80 3.94
CA ALA A 50 -6.53 -3.80 3.02
C ALA A 50 -6.32 -2.43 3.69
N THR A 51 -7.24 -2.03 4.58
CA THR A 51 -7.14 -0.78 5.35
C THR A 51 -5.89 -0.75 6.22
N TYR A 52 -5.68 -1.76 7.08
CA TYR A 52 -4.52 -1.81 7.97
C TYR A 52 -3.20 -2.02 7.21
N PHE A 53 -3.21 -2.77 6.11
CA PHE A 53 -2.03 -2.96 5.28
C PHE A 53 -1.60 -1.64 4.67
N ASN A 54 -2.54 -0.88 4.09
CA ASN A 54 -2.24 0.40 3.46
C ASN A 54 -1.70 1.42 4.47
N ASP A 55 -2.27 1.46 5.68
CA ASP A 55 -1.80 2.31 6.77
C ASP A 55 -0.35 1.96 7.16
N LEU A 56 -0.05 0.69 7.40
CA LEU A 56 1.30 0.27 7.80
C LEU A 56 2.32 0.41 6.66
N ALA A 57 1.94 0.09 5.42
CA ALA A 57 2.79 0.29 4.25
C ALA A 57 3.12 1.78 4.06
N GLN A 58 2.14 2.67 4.23
CA GLN A 58 2.37 4.12 4.21
C GLN A 58 3.28 4.56 5.34
N ALA A 59 3.03 4.10 6.59
CA ALA A 59 3.86 4.44 7.74
C ALA A 59 5.32 4.02 7.57
N ARG A 60 5.57 2.90 6.87
CA ARG A 60 6.91 2.39 6.53
C ARG A 60 7.47 2.94 5.21
N ASN A 61 6.78 3.85 4.52
CA ASN A 61 7.16 4.38 3.20
C ASN A 61 7.39 3.30 2.13
N LEU A 62 6.57 2.24 2.16
CA LEU A 62 6.65 1.14 1.21
C LEU A 62 5.80 1.42 -0.03
N SER A 63 6.32 1.05 -1.19
CA SER A 63 5.63 1.21 -2.48
C SER A 63 4.66 0.06 -2.79
N TYR A 64 3.87 -0.36 -1.79
CA TYR A 64 2.80 -1.33 -1.94
C TYR A 64 1.43 -0.66 -1.76
N ARG A 65 0.41 -1.23 -2.38
CA ARG A 65 -0.98 -0.81 -2.16
C ARG A 65 -1.89 -2.03 -2.18
N ALA A 66 -2.72 -2.15 -1.17
CA ALA A 66 -3.71 -3.20 -1.05
C ALA A 66 -5.09 -2.76 -1.54
N ILE A 67 -5.80 -3.71 -2.15
CA ILE A 67 -7.22 -3.60 -2.48
C ILE A 67 -8.00 -4.74 -1.82
N SER A 68 -9.28 -4.48 -1.50
CA SER A 68 -10.21 -5.47 -0.99
C SER A 68 -11.16 -5.96 -2.09
N ARG A 69 -11.42 -7.27 -2.11
CA ARG A 69 -12.40 -7.93 -2.98
C ARG A 69 -13.22 -8.98 -2.23
N GLY A 70 -14.37 -9.31 -2.82
CA GLY A 70 -15.26 -10.39 -2.41
C GLY A 70 -15.34 -11.50 -3.47
N ILE A 71 -15.50 -12.76 -3.06
CA ILE A 71 -15.86 -13.86 -3.98
C ILE A 71 -17.31 -13.69 -4.46
N ALA A 72 -18.21 -13.43 -3.52
CA ALA A 72 -19.64 -13.28 -3.74
C ALA A 72 -20.18 -12.13 -2.85
N PRO A 73 -19.92 -10.86 -3.19
CA PRO A 73 -20.54 -9.74 -2.48
C PRO A 73 -22.06 -9.89 -2.41
N ASP A 74 -22.62 -9.71 -1.23
CA ASP A 74 -24.06 -9.81 -0.92
C ASP A 74 -24.66 -8.46 -0.49
N SER A 75 -23.85 -7.42 -0.46
CA SER A 75 -24.21 -6.06 -0.07
C SER A 75 -23.35 -5.03 -0.79
N ASP A 76 -23.93 -3.86 -1.02
CA ASP A 76 -23.25 -2.71 -1.63
C ASP A 76 -22.53 -1.82 -0.59
N SER A 77 -22.54 -2.21 0.68
CA SER A 77 -22.02 -1.40 1.79
C SER A 77 -21.33 -2.22 2.88
N VAL A 78 -20.61 -1.52 3.76
CA VAL A 78 -20.02 -2.07 4.98
C VAL A 78 -21.10 -2.10 6.09
N PRO A 79 -21.22 -3.19 6.88
CA PRO A 79 -22.14 -3.19 8.02
C PRO A 79 -21.86 -2.05 9.01
N THR A 80 -22.90 -1.34 9.45
CA THR A 80 -22.78 -0.18 10.36
C THR A 80 -21.95 -0.45 11.62
N PRO A 81 -22.08 -1.61 12.30
CA PRO A 81 -21.23 -1.91 13.47
C PRO A 81 -19.74 -1.96 13.11
N ILE A 82 -19.40 -2.47 11.92
CA ILE A 82 -18.01 -2.53 11.44
C ILE A 82 -17.49 -1.14 11.09
N ILE A 83 -18.31 -0.28 10.45
CA ILE A 83 -17.98 1.13 10.20
C ILE A 83 -17.64 1.84 11.52
N ALA A 84 -18.49 1.71 12.54
CA ALA A 84 -18.28 2.37 13.83
C ALA A 84 -16.97 1.92 14.52
N LYS A 85 -16.64 0.63 14.41
CA LYS A 85 -15.41 0.08 14.98
C LYS A 85 -14.16 0.53 14.21
N LEU A 86 -14.18 0.49 12.87
CA LEU A 86 -13.08 1.01 12.05
C LEU A 86 -12.87 2.52 12.24
N ASN A 87 -13.94 3.29 12.42
CA ASN A 87 -13.84 4.71 12.78
C ASN A 87 -13.15 4.91 14.14
N THR A 88 -13.40 4.03 15.12
CA THR A 88 -12.68 4.07 16.41
C THR A 88 -11.19 3.78 16.23
N ASP A 89 -10.84 2.94 15.26
CA ASP A 89 -9.46 2.65 14.87
C ASP A 89 -8.85 3.74 13.95
N GLY A 90 -9.61 4.79 13.59
CA GLY A 90 -9.14 5.93 12.80
C GLY A 90 -9.44 5.87 11.30
N PHE A 91 -10.26 4.91 10.85
CA PHE A 91 -10.54 4.67 9.43
C PHE A 91 -12.01 4.86 9.08
N ASP A 92 -12.31 5.88 8.30
CA ASP A 92 -13.64 6.05 7.71
C ASP A 92 -13.79 5.19 6.45
N VAL A 93 -14.65 4.18 6.55
CA VAL A 93 -15.01 3.29 5.43
C VAL A 93 -16.50 3.39 5.06
N SER A 94 -17.19 4.44 5.52
CA SER A 94 -18.63 4.59 5.34
C SER A 94 -19.05 4.69 3.87
N SER A 95 -18.18 5.20 3.01
CA SER A 95 -18.39 5.29 1.56
C SER A 95 -17.85 4.08 0.77
N TYR A 96 -17.31 3.06 1.44
CA TYR A 96 -16.75 1.90 0.77
C TYR A 96 -17.88 1.01 0.22
N SER A 97 -17.76 0.65 -1.07
CA SER A 97 -18.64 -0.29 -1.73
C SER A 97 -17.87 -1.56 -2.11
N PRO A 98 -18.29 -2.75 -1.64
CA PRO A 98 -17.62 -4.02 -1.93
C PRO A 98 -17.62 -4.33 -3.43
N LYS A 99 -16.52 -4.93 -3.90
CA LYS A 99 -16.39 -5.34 -5.31
C LYS A 99 -16.08 -6.81 -5.42
N LYS A 100 -16.72 -7.46 -6.38
CA LYS A 100 -16.40 -8.84 -6.74
C LYS A 100 -14.99 -8.91 -7.31
N VAL A 101 -14.24 -9.94 -6.93
CA VAL A 101 -12.91 -10.20 -7.49
C VAL A 101 -13.01 -10.43 -9.00
N ALA A 102 -12.16 -9.74 -9.77
CA ALA A 102 -12.03 -9.89 -11.21
C ALA A 102 -10.71 -10.58 -11.57
N LEU A 103 -10.66 -11.21 -12.75
CA LEU A 103 -9.43 -11.82 -13.26
C LEU A 103 -8.27 -10.82 -13.37
N THR A 104 -8.57 -9.56 -13.69
CA THR A 104 -7.58 -8.48 -13.76
C THR A 104 -6.99 -8.13 -12.40
N ASP A 105 -7.76 -8.24 -11.32
CA ASP A 105 -7.22 -8.07 -9.97
C ASP A 105 -6.18 -9.16 -9.70
N LEU A 106 -6.48 -10.41 -10.07
CA LEU A 106 -5.61 -11.55 -9.80
C LEU A 106 -4.34 -11.58 -10.67
N SER A 107 -4.43 -11.21 -11.94
CA SER A 107 -3.28 -11.24 -12.85
C SER A 107 -2.28 -10.12 -12.56
N SER A 108 -2.77 -8.96 -12.11
CA SER A 108 -1.94 -7.80 -11.77
C SER A 108 -1.38 -7.83 -10.34
N ALA A 109 -1.97 -8.64 -9.45
CA ALA A 109 -1.50 -8.80 -8.09
C ALA A 109 -0.09 -9.38 -8.03
N ALA A 110 0.73 -8.81 -7.14
CA ALA A 110 1.97 -9.45 -6.70
C ALA A 110 1.71 -10.54 -5.65
N HIS A 111 0.72 -10.32 -4.78
CA HIS A 111 0.30 -11.29 -3.77
C HIS A 111 -1.21 -11.27 -3.57
N ILE A 112 -1.79 -12.44 -3.34
CA ILE A 112 -3.23 -12.63 -3.12
C ILE A 112 -3.42 -13.31 -1.77
N ILE A 113 -4.29 -12.74 -0.93
CA ILE A 113 -4.55 -13.28 0.41
C ILE A 113 -6.04 -13.60 0.50
N LEU A 114 -6.35 -14.87 0.75
CA LEU A 114 -7.70 -15.37 0.98
C LEU A 114 -7.97 -15.44 2.48
N ILE A 115 -9.02 -14.77 2.98
CA ILE A 115 -9.33 -14.71 4.41
C ILE A 115 -10.64 -15.42 4.71
N GLY A 116 -10.53 -16.63 5.26
CA GLY A 116 -11.68 -17.49 5.60
C GLY A 116 -12.56 -17.81 4.40
N THR A 117 -11.97 -17.91 3.20
CA THR A 117 -12.62 -18.31 1.96
C THR A 117 -11.59 -19.01 1.07
N VAL A 118 -12.05 -19.60 -0.03
CA VAL A 118 -11.22 -20.19 -1.08
C VAL A 118 -11.79 -19.80 -2.44
N PHE A 119 -10.95 -19.71 -3.46
CA PHE A 119 -11.45 -19.58 -4.81
C PHE A 119 -12.16 -20.87 -5.25
N PRO A 120 -13.33 -20.80 -5.90
CA PRO A 120 -13.99 -22.00 -6.43
C PRO A 120 -13.18 -22.65 -7.57
N THR A 121 -12.45 -21.84 -8.34
CA THR A 121 -11.51 -22.30 -9.37
C THR A 121 -10.32 -21.33 -9.43
N THR A 122 -9.11 -21.87 -9.58
CA THR A 122 -7.86 -21.09 -9.71
C THR A 122 -7.01 -21.59 -10.86
N THR A 123 -6.26 -20.69 -11.47
CA THR A 123 -5.14 -21.05 -12.34
C THR A 123 -3.90 -21.42 -11.51
N SER A 124 -2.93 -22.12 -12.11
CA SER A 124 -1.67 -22.41 -11.41
C SER A 124 -0.91 -21.15 -10.99
N GLU A 125 -0.95 -20.09 -11.81
CA GLU A 125 -0.29 -18.82 -11.49
C GLU A 125 -0.93 -18.16 -10.26
N THR A 126 -2.27 -18.08 -10.24
CA THR A 126 -3.00 -17.52 -9.09
C THR A 126 -2.73 -18.29 -7.81
N HIS A 127 -2.55 -19.61 -7.91
CA HIS A 127 -2.27 -20.46 -6.76
C HIS A 127 -0.87 -20.19 -6.19
N THR A 128 0.14 -19.98 -7.04
CA THR A 128 1.51 -19.65 -6.61
C THR A 128 1.62 -18.29 -5.94
N LYS A 129 0.79 -17.32 -6.37
CA LYS A 129 0.74 -15.97 -5.77
C LYS A 129 -0.14 -15.88 -4.52
N SER A 130 -0.87 -16.94 -4.17
CA SER A 130 -1.87 -16.90 -3.12
C SER A 130 -1.45 -17.58 -1.83
N GLU A 131 -1.81 -16.99 -0.70
CA GLU A 131 -1.84 -17.64 0.61
C GLU A 131 -3.23 -17.50 1.26
N THR A 132 -3.53 -18.35 2.24
CA THR A 132 -4.85 -18.37 2.91
C THR A 132 -4.69 -18.22 4.42
N TRP A 133 -5.45 -17.30 5.00
CA TRP A 133 -5.59 -17.11 6.45
C TRP A 133 -6.92 -17.71 6.89
N THR A 134 -6.87 -18.77 7.69
CA THR A 134 -8.04 -19.54 8.15
C THR A 134 -8.38 -19.29 9.62
N ASP A 135 -7.53 -18.55 10.33
CA ASP A 135 -7.56 -18.31 11.77
C ASP A 135 -8.14 -16.94 12.15
N VAL A 136 -8.52 -16.11 11.18
CA VAL A 136 -9.18 -14.83 11.43
C VAL A 136 -10.64 -15.07 11.84
N PRO A 137 -11.05 -14.75 13.09
CA PRO A 137 -12.41 -14.97 13.55
C PRO A 137 -13.42 -14.02 12.86
N PRO A 138 -14.72 -14.32 12.93
CA PRO A 138 -15.75 -13.42 12.41
C PRO A 138 -15.76 -12.10 13.19
N ALA A 139 -15.45 -10.99 12.53
CA ALA A 139 -15.44 -9.66 13.15
C ALA A 139 -16.82 -9.18 13.65
N SER A 140 -17.91 -9.81 13.17
CA SER A 140 -19.27 -9.59 13.67
C SER A 140 -19.51 -10.21 15.06
N VAL A 141 -18.71 -11.20 15.44
CA VAL A 141 -18.76 -11.87 16.75
C VAL A 141 -17.79 -11.21 17.71
N ASP A 142 -16.52 -11.08 17.29
CA ASP A 142 -15.48 -10.42 18.07
C ASP A 142 -14.58 -9.57 17.15
N TYR A 143 -14.87 -8.28 17.12
CA TYR A 143 -14.12 -7.33 16.33
C TYR A 143 -12.66 -7.22 16.76
N SER A 144 -12.40 -7.21 18.07
CA SER A 144 -11.05 -7.03 18.61
C SER A 144 -10.17 -8.22 18.26
N ALA A 145 -10.67 -9.43 18.46
CA ALA A 145 -9.94 -10.65 18.07
C ALA A 145 -9.67 -10.70 16.56
N ALA A 146 -10.65 -10.32 15.74
CA ALA A 146 -10.47 -10.27 14.28
C ALA A 146 -9.43 -9.22 13.87
N ARG A 147 -9.50 -8.02 14.45
CA ARG A 147 -8.53 -6.94 14.21
C ARG A 147 -7.12 -7.37 14.59
N ASP A 148 -6.94 -7.92 15.78
CA ASP A 148 -5.62 -8.25 16.31
C ASP A 148 -4.98 -9.39 15.48
N SER A 149 -5.77 -10.41 15.11
CA SER A 149 -5.33 -11.45 14.17
C SER A 149 -4.94 -10.88 12.80
N ILE A 150 -5.77 -10.02 12.21
CA ILE A 150 -5.47 -9.39 10.90
C ILE A 150 -4.19 -8.55 10.99
N LYS A 151 -4.00 -7.76 12.06
CA LYS A 151 -2.80 -6.93 12.21
C LYS A 151 -1.53 -7.77 12.33
N ALA A 152 -1.56 -8.86 13.10
CA ALA A 152 -0.42 -9.77 13.21
C ALA A 152 -0.03 -10.41 11.86
N HIS A 153 -1.04 -10.81 11.07
CA HIS A 153 -0.82 -11.32 9.71
C HIS A 153 -0.24 -10.26 8.77
N ILE A 154 -0.71 -9.01 8.86
CA ILE A 154 -0.21 -7.90 8.04
C ILE A 154 1.23 -7.55 8.36
N GLU A 155 1.60 -7.51 9.65
CA GLU A 155 2.98 -7.29 10.07
C GLU A 155 3.90 -8.36 9.46
N SER A 156 3.52 -9.63 9.59
CA SER A 156 4.27 -10.75 9.02
C SER A 156 4.37 -10.68 7.49
N LEU A 157 3.27 -10.31 6.81
CA LEU A 157 3.23 -10.17 5.36
C LEU A 157 4.14 -9.03 4.89
N ILE A 158 4.12 -7.88 5.56
CA ILE A 158 4.97 -6.75 5.20
C ILE A 158 6.45 -7.13 5.40
N ASP A 159 6.81 -7.76 6.51
CA ASP A 159 8.18 -8.19 6.76
C ASP A 159 8.68 -9.16 5.67
N LYS A 160 7.81 -10.08 5.21
CA LYS A 160 8.08 -10.98 4.08
C LYS A 160 8.28 -10.21 2.76
N LEU A 161 7.38 -9.28 2.42
CA LEU A 161 7.47 -8.48 1.19
C LEU A 161 8.73 -7.61 1.15
N GLU A 162 9.14 -7.07 2.30
CA GLU A 162 10.39 -6.32 2.43
C GLU A 162 11.62 -7.21 2.24
N ALA A 163 11.61 -8.44 2.78
CA ALA A 163 12.68 -9.41 2.59
C ALA A 163 12.80 -9.86 1.12
N ASP A 164 11.68 -10.16 0.45
CA ASP A 164 11.67 -10.59 -0.95
C ASP A 164 12.19 -9.50 -1.90
N LYS A 165 12.04 -8.22 -1.55
CA LYS A 165 12.56 -7.09 -2.34
C LYS A 165 14.09 -6.96 -2.31
N LEU A 166 14.74 -7.56 -1.31
CA LEU A 166 16.20 -7.53 -1.16
C LEU A 166 16.92 -8.60 -2.00
N HIS A 167 16.18 -9.47 -2.68
CA HIS A 167 16.68 -10.58 -3.50
C HIS A 167 16.37 -10.36 -4.99
#